data_AF-A0A183EWI8-F1
#
_entry.id   AF-A0A183EWI8-F1
#
_cell.length_a   1.000
_cell.length_b   1.000
_cell.length_c   1.000
_cell.angle_alpha   90.00
_cell.angle_beta   90.00
_cell.angle_gamma   90.00
#
_symmetry.space_group_name_H-M   'P 1'
#
loop_
_entity.id
_entity.type
_entity.pdbx_description
1 polymer ?
#
loop_
_entity_poly.entity_id
_entity_poly.type
_entity_poly.pdbx_seq_one_letter_code
_entity_poly.pdbx_strand_id
1 'polypeptide(L)'
;MSGIYTHKIYRIKSKVPATSRKVLPDGAFILHEKCWNAYPYCKTIITNPDYMGENFHIKIESTHINDHGETENALNLKGDLKDREVIIIDIYDDKYLKESDITVENDVRKFKSKKTNRGPLVKDWYKNTEPVMCCYKVEILPSHVN
;
A
#
# COMPACT_ATOMS: atom_id res chain seq x y z
N MET A 1 15.21 11.97 13.90
CA MET A 1 14.36 10.77 13.85
C MET A 1 15.25 9.57 13.58
N SER A 2 15.15 8.52 14.38
CA SER A 2 15.74 7.21 14.09
C SER A 2 14.71 6.34 13.37
N GLY A 3 15.17 5.35 12.61
CA GLY A 3 14.29 4.47 11.86
C GLY A 3 15.05 3.30 11.26
N ILE A 4 14.34 2.46 10.53
CA ILE A 4 14.88 1.31 9.81
C ILE A 4 14.92 1.64 8.33
N TYR A 5 16.09 1.51 7.73
CA TYR A 5 16.26 1.53 6.28
C TYR A 5 16.24 0.11 5.73
N THR A 6 15.47 -0.12 4.67
CA THR A 6 15.52 -1.37 3.90
C THR A 6 15.71 -1.06 2.43
N HIS A 7 16.46 -1.94 1.76
CA HIS A 7 16.60 -1.94 0.30
C HIS A 7 16.31 -3.35 -0.21
N LYS A 8 15.26 -3.49 -1.02
CA LYS A 8 14.85 -4.76 -1.62
C LYS A 8 14.91 -4.66 -3.14
N ILE A 9 15.18 -5.79 -3.77
CA ILE A 9 15.16 -5.94 -5.23
C ILE A 9 14.08 -6.96 -5.58
N TYR A 10 12.98 -6.48 -6.16
CA TYR A 10 11.90 -7.34 -6.66
C TYR A 10 12.20 -7.78 -8.09
N ARG A 11 12.31 -9.09 -8.31
CA ARG A 11 12.45 -9.70 -9.64
C ARG A 11 11.11 -10.26 -10.07
N ILE A 12 10.37 -9.50 -10.87
CA ILE A 12 8.94 -9.75 -11.14
C ILE A 12 8.67 -10.42 -12.48
N LYS A 13 9.70 -10.81 -13.23
CA LYS A 13 9.56 -11.34 -14.60
C LYS A 13 8.55 -12.50 -14.67
N SER A 14 8.59 -13.45 -13.74
CA SER A 14 7.67 -14.60 -13.71
C SER A 14 6.24 -14.26 -13.27
N LYS A 15 6.01 -13.06 -12.74
CA LYS A 15 4.73 -12.59 -12.18
C LYS A 15 3.99 -11.61 -13.10
N VAL A 16 4.62 -11.16 -14.18
CA VAL A 16 3.99 -10.28 -15.18
C VAL A 16 3.38 -11.05 -16.36
N PRO A 17 2.42 -10.46 -17.10
CA PRO A 17 1.82 -11.09 -18.28
C PRO A 17 2.85 -11.58 -19.30
N ALA A 18 2.54 -12.71 -19.96
CA ALA A 18 3.44 -13.35 -20.93
C ALA A 18 3.76 -12.45 -22.14
N THR A 19 2.83 -11.59 -22.54
CA THR A 19 3.01 -10.61 -23.61
C THR A 19 4.11 -9.60 -23.25
N SER A 20 4.06 -9.01 -22.05
CA SER A 20 5.08 -8.07 -21.56
C SER A 20 6.47 -8.71 -21.53
N ARG A 21 6.58 -9.97 -21.06
CA ARG A 21 7.84 -10.73 -21.03
C ARG A 21 8.52 -10.92 -22.39
N LYS A 22 7.76 -10.92 -23.48
CA LYS A 22 8.28 -11.11 -24.83
C LYS A 22 8.78 -9.82 -25.46
N VAL A 23 8.31 -8.67 -24.98
CA VAL A 23 8.55 -7.35 -25.60
C VAL A 23 9.61 -6.55 -24.83
N LEU A 24 9.63 -6.66 -23.51
CA LEU A 24 10.51 -5.85 -22.66
C LEU A 24 11.83 -6.57 -22.33
N PRO A 25 12.94 -5.81 -22.16
CA PRO A 25 14.22 -6.38 -21.74
C PRO A 25 14.17 -6.85 -20.28
N ASP A 26 15.12 -7.71 -19.89
CA ASP A 26 15.15 -8.32 -18.55
C ASP A 26 15.23 -7.30 -17.40
N GLY A 27 15.96 -6.20 -17.62
CA GLY A 27 16.06 -5.09 -16.67
C GLY A 27 14.73 -4.41 -16.36
N ALA A 28 13.74 -4.46 -17.27
CA ALA A 28 12.40 -3.90 -17.05
C ALA A 28 11.64 -4.60 -15.90
N PHE A 29 12.07 -5.81 -15.51
CA PHE A 29 11.42 -6.62 -14.49
C PHE A 29 12.16 -6.62 -13.15
N ILE A 30 13.09 -5.69 -12.97
CA ILE A 30 13.89 -5.53 -11.74
C ILE A 30 13.51 -4.20 -11.09
N LEU A 31 12.75 -4.25 -10.00
CA LEU A 31 12.34 -3.06 -9.25
C LEU A 31 13.16 -2.95 -7.96
N HIS A 32 13.65 -1.74 -7.68
CA HIS A 32 14.37 -1.42 -6.46
C HIS A 32 13.44 -0.69 -5.51
N GLU A 33 13.15 -1.28 -4.35
CA GLU A 33 12.41 -0.63 -3.26
C GLU A 33 13.40 -0.15 -2.20
N LYS A 34 13.44 1.16 -1.97
CA LYS A 34 14.12 1.76 -0.81
C LYS A 34 13.05 2.27 0.14
N CYS A 35 13.06 1.81 1.39
CA CYS A 35 12.08 2.19 2.40
C CYS A 35 12.78 2.71 3.66
N TRP A 36 12.33 3.88 4.12
CA TRP A 36 12.69 4.50 5.40
C TRP A 36 11.47 4.42 6.31
N ASN A 37 11.50 3.46 7.23
CA ASN A 37 10.46 3.27 8.23
C ASN A 37 10.87 3.99 9.52
N ALA A 38 10.20 5.12 9.81
CA ALA A 38 10.36 5.89 11.04
C ALA A 38 8.99 6.02 11.71
N TYR A 39 8.36 4.87 12.00
CA TYR A 39 6.99 4.76 12.52
C TYR A 39 6.67 5.86 13.55
N PRO A 40 5.56 6.60 13.40
CA PRO A 40 4.41 6.30 12.54
C PRO A 40 4.57 6.65 11.06
N TYR A 41 5.59 7.45 10.70
CA TYR A 41 5.82 7.86 9.32
C TYR A 41 6.70 6.85 8.58
N CYS A 42 6.31 6.49 7.35
CA CYS A 42 7.12 5.68 6.47
C CYS A 42 7.20 6.32 5.09
N LYS A 43 8.36 6.19 4.44
CA LYS A 43 8.57 6.61 3.06
C LYS A 43 9.18 5.47 2.27
N THR A 44 8.57 5.13 1.15
CA THR A 44 9.07 4.13 0.21
C THR A 44 9.24 4.75 -1.17
N ILE A 45 10.36 4.45 -1.83
CA ILE A 45 10.62 4.83 -3.21
C ILE A 45 10.91 3.55 -3.99
N ILE A 46 10.13 3.30 -5.03
CA ILE A 46 10.30 2.17 -5.95
C ILE A 46 10.81 2.72 -7.28
N THR A 47 11.92 2.22 -7.81
CA THR A 47 12.50 2.63 -9.10
C THR A 47 12.82 1.42 -9.99
N ASN A 48 13.09 1.68 -11.27
CA ASN A 48 13.51 0.67 -12.25
C ASN A 48 14.80 1.14 -12.97
N PRO A 49 15.95 1.12 -12.27
CA PRO A 49 17.18 1.75 -12.76
C PRO A 49 17.71 1.10 -14.04
N ASP A 50 17.54 -0.22 -14.18
CA ASP A 50 18.14 -1.01 -15.28
C ASP A 50 17.43 -0.85 -16.63
N TYR A 51 16.29 -0.17 -16.68
CA TYR A 51 15.56 0.04 -17.94
C TYR A 51 14.96 1.45 -18.06
N MET A 52 14.17 1.90 -17.07
CA MET A 52 13.55 3.23 -17.13
C MET A 52 14.43 4.35 -16.52
N GLY A 53 15.52 4.01 -15.83
CA GLY A 53 16.40 4.98 -15.20
C GLY A 53 15.63 5.93 -14.27
N GLU A 54 15.81 7.24 -14.46
CA GLU A 54 15.13 8.28 -13.69
C GLU A 54 13.70 8.57 -14.16
N ASN A 55 13.28 8.02 -15.30
CA ASN A 55 11.93 8.25 -15.87
C ASN A 55 10.83 7.48 -15.13
N PHE A 56 11.19 6.60 -14.18
CA PHE A 56 10.24 5.83 -13.39
C PHE A 56 10.57 5.88 -11.91
N HIS A 57 9.61 6.35 -11.13
CA HIS A 57 9.59 6.18 -9.69
C HIS A 57 8.14 6.11 -9.19
N ILE A 58 7.91 5.28 -8.17
CA ILE A 58 6.70 5.34 -7.36
C ILE A 58 7.14 5.78 -5.98
N LYS A 59 6.65 6.92 -5.52
CA LYS A 59 6.87 7.39 -4.16
C LYS A 59 5.63 7.11 -3.34
N ILE A 60 5.81 6.44 -2.21
CA ILE A 60 4.76 6.14 -1.26
C ILE A 60 5.13 6.77 0.07
N GLU A 61 4.26 7.60 0.61
CA GLU A 61 4.38 8.13 1.97
C GLU A 61 3.20 7.66 2.79
N SER A 62 3.43 7.31 4.05
CA SER A 62 2.35 6.90 4.94
C SER A 62 2.54 7.40 6.36
N THR A 63 1.43 7.69 7.04
CA THR A 63 1.39 7.90 8.49
C THR A 63 0.31 7.00 9.10
N HIS A 64 0.49 6.65 10.37
CA HIS A 64 -0.45 5.82 11.13
C HIS A 64 -1.02 6.64 12.28
N ILE A 65 -2.33 6.78 12.32
CA ILE A 65 -3.06 7.60 13.30
C ILE A 65 -4.07 6.69 14.00
N ASN A 66 -4.25 6.88 15.31
CA ASN A 66 -5.27 6.17 16.08
C ASN A 66 -6.62 6.88 15.91
N ASP A 67 -7.17 6.81 14.71
CA ASP A 67 -8.50 7.32 14.36
C ASP A 67 -9.24 6.35 13.42
N HIS A 68 -10.43 6.75 12.99
CA HIS A 68 -11.30 5.96 12.11
C HIS A 68 -11.14 6.32 10.62
N GLY A 69 -10.03 6.96 10.22
CA GLY A 69 -9.85 7.42 8.85
C GLY A 69 -10.44 8.80 8.56
N GLU A 70 -10.59 9.64 9.59
CA GLU A 70 -11.28 10.93 9.53
C GLU A 70 -10.34 12.13 9.38
N THR A 71 -9.04 11.97 9.68
CA THR A 71 -8.04 13.03 9.51
C THR A 71 -7.82 13.39 8.04
N GLU A 72 -8.33 14.54 7.62
CA GLU A 72 -8.03 15.11 6.30
C GLU A 72 -6.56 15.52 6.18
N ASN A 73 -5.96 15.25 5.01
CA ASN A 73 -4.56 15.59 4.70
C ASN A 73 -3.56 15.19 5.81
N ALA A 74 -3.69 13.98 6.37
CA ALA A 74 -2.89 13.46 7.48
C ALA A 74 -1.36 13.57 7.32
N LEU A 75 -0.85 13.62 6.08
CA LEU A 75 0.58 13.78 5.76
C LEU A 75 1.03 15.23 5.60
N ASN A 76 0.12 16.19 5.79
CA ASN A 76 0.33 17.64 5.62
C ASN A 76 1.01 17.98 4.27
N LEU A 77 0.54 17.35 3.20
CA LEU A 77 1.12 17.52 1.87
C LEU A 77 0.68 18.86 1.29
N LYS A 78 1.64 19.59 0.71
CA LYS A 78 1.41 20.82 -0.04
C LYS A 78 0.77 20.53 -1.41
N GLY A 79 0.17 21.55 -2.02
CA GLY A 79 -0.49 21.44 -3.34
C GLY A 79 -2.03 21.39 -3.23
N ASP A 80 -2.71 21.41 -4.37
CA ASP A 80 -4.17 21.36 -4.40
C ASP A 80 -4.65 19.96 -3.98
N LEU A 81 -5.58 19.92 -3.02
CA LEU A 81 -6.20 18.68 -2.58
C LEU A 81 -7.16 18.13 -3.64
N LYS A 82 -7.65 18.98 -4.55
CA LYS A 82 -8.64 18.63 -5.57
C LYS A 82 -8.15 17.63 -6.61
N ASP A 83 -6.84 17.60 -6.87
CA ASP A 83 -6.26 16.67 -7.84
C ASP A 83 -6.01 15.27 -7.24
N ARG A 84 -6.40 15.05 -5.98
CA ARG A 84 -6.16 13.79 -5.25
C ARG A 84 -7.43 12.95 -5.23
N GLU A 85 -7.33 11.73 -5.69
CA GLU A 85 -8.34 10.71 -5.47
C GLU A 85 -8.14 10.06 -4.09
N VAL A 86 -9.18 10.04 -3.27
CA VAL A 86 -9.18 9.36 -1.96
C VAL A 86 -9.96 8.05 -2.08
N ILE A 87 -9.26 6.94 -1.86
CA ILE A 87 -9.84 5.59 -1.87
C ILE A 87 -9.84 5.04 -0.45
N ILE A 88 -11.03 4.72 0.06
CA ILE A 88 -11.19 4.05 1.36
C ILE A 88 -11.18 2.54 1.12
N ILE A 89 -10.22 1.85 1.75
CA ILE A 89 -10.12 0.40 1.73
C ILE A 89 -10.69 -0.15 3.04
N ASP A 90 -11.87 -0.76 2.97
CA ASP A 90 -12.44 -1.52 4.09
C ASP A 90 -12.04 -3.00 3.97
N ILE A 91 -11.30 -3.51 4.94
CA ILE A 91 -10.87 -4.92 4.98
C ILE A 91 -12.05 -5.91 5.11
N TYR A 92 -13.24 -5.44 5.52
CA TYR A 92 -14.45 -6.23 5.52
C TYR A 92 -15.02 -6.43 4.12
N ASP A 93 -14.77 -5.51 3.18
CA ASP A 93 -15.27 -5.55 1.80
C ASP A 93 -14.37 -6.42 0.91
N ASP A 94 -14.96 -7.42 0.24
CA ASP A 94 -14.26 -8.37 -0.62
C ASP A 94 -14.35 -8.03 -2.10
N LYS A 95 -14.94 -6.88 -2.48
CA LYS A 95 -15.14 -6.51 -3.90
C LYS A 95 -13.87 -6.48 -4.74
N TYR A 96 -12.70 -6.31 -4.11
CA TYR A 96 -11.39 -6.28 -4.79
C TYR A 96 -10.61 -7.60 -4.67
N LEU A 97 -11.16 -8.59 -3.96
CA LEU A 97 -10.53 -9.88 -3.74
C LEU A 97 -11.02 -10.89 -4.78
N LYS A 98 -10.13 -11.79 -5.19
CA LYS A 98 -10.55 -12.98 -5.94
C LYS A 98 -11.07 -14.01 -4.95
N GLU A 99 -12.03 -14.82 -5.35
CA GLU A 99 -12.55 -15.90 -4.52
C GLU A 99 -11.43 -16.84 -4.03
N SER A 100 -10.43 -17.09 -4.88
CA SER A 100 -9.24 -17.89 -4.53
C SER A 100 -8.36 -17.27 -3.44
N ASP A 101 -8.45 -15.96 -3.23
CA ASP A 101 -7.69 -15.25 -2.20
C ASP A 101 -8.43 -15.26 -0.85
N ILE A 102 -9.69 -15.72 -0.81
CA ILE A 102 -10.52 -15.79 0.40
C ILE A 102 -10.51 -17.22 0.94
N THR A 103 -9.85 -17.40 2.07
CA THR A 103 -9.70 -18.64 2.80
C THR A 103 -10.30 -18.50 4.19
N VAL A 104 -10.56 -19.61 4.88
CA VAL A 104 -11.11 -19.55 6.25
C VAL A 104 -10.14 -18.82 7.20
N GLU A 105 -8.85 -18.86 6.91
CA GLU A 105 -7.79 -18.29 7.72
C GLU A 105 -7.64 -16.77 7.56
N ASN A 106 -7.96 -16.22 6.39
CA ASN A 106 -7.83 -14.78 6.09
C ASN A 106 -9.16 -14.06 5.85
N ASP A 107 -10.29 -14.77 5.90
CA ASP A 107 -11.63 -14.17 5.87
C ASP A 107 -11.94 -13.51 7.22
N VAL A 108 -11.80 -12.18 7.28
CA VAL A 108 -12.04 -11.38 8.49
C VAL A 108 -13.47 -11.47 9.03
N ARG A 109 -14.43 -11.91 8.20
CA ARG A 109 -15.85 -12.09 8.56
C ARG A 109 -16.08 -13.39 9.33
N LYS A 110 -15.10 -14.31 9.31
CA LYS A 110 -15.14 -15.60 10.01
C LYS A 110 -14.03 -15.73 11.04
N PHE A 111 -12.89 -15.09 10.80
CA PHE A 111 -11.73 -15.17 11.67
C PHE A 111 -12.01 -14.58 13.07
N LYS A 112 -11.65 -15.34 14.11
CA LYS A 112 -11.66 -14.89 15.49
C LYS A 112 -10.35 -15.21 16.18
N SER A 113 -9.71 -14.18 16.74
CA SER A 113 -8.45 -14.35 17.47
C SER A 113 -8.68 -15.08 18.80
N LYS A 114 -8.01 -16.22 19.00
CA LYS A 114 -8.04 -16.96 20.28
C LYS A 114 -7.33 -16.21 21.42
N LYS A 115 -6.37 -15.33 21.11
CA LYS A 115 -5.56 -14.62 22.11
C LYS A 115 -6.19 -13.31 22.56
N THR A 116 -6.79 -12.56 21.64
CA THR A 116 -7.31 -11.21 21.89
C THR A 116 -8.83 -11.14 21.83
N ASN A 117 -9.50 -12.23 21.45
CA ASN A 117 -10.95 -12.30 21.27
C ASN A 117 -11.53 -11.31 20.24
N ARG A 118 -10.68 -10.65 19.43
CA ARG A 118 -11.10 -9.77 18.33
C ARG A 118 -11.66 -10.58 17.16
N GLY A 119 -12.65 -10.01 16.49
CA GLY A 119 -13.38 -10.65 15.40
C GLY A 119 -14.41 -11.68 15.88
N PRO A 120 -15.20 -12.27 14.96
CA PRO A 120 -15.26 -11.91 13.54
C PRO A 120 -15.74 -10.47 13.32
N LEU A 121 -15.25 -9.84 12.26
CA LEU A 121 -15.69 -8.49 11.90
C LEU A 121 -17.11 -8.54 11.32
N VAL A 122 -17.89 -7.51 11.63
CA VAL A 122 -19.21 -7.27 11.06
C VAL A 122 -19.16 -6.07 10.12
N LYS A 123 -20.21 -5.88 9.32
CA LYS A 123 -20.33 -4.68 8.49
C LYS A 123 -20.19 -3.42 9.37
N ASP A 124 -19.46 -2.42 8.86
CA ASP A 124 -19.17 -1.16 9.57
C ASP A 124 -18.36 -1.34 10.89
N TRP A 125 -17.59 -2.44 11.02
CA TRP A 125 -16.80 -2.76 12.23
C TRP A 125 -15.97 -1.58 12.73
N TYR A 126 -15.37 -0.81 11.82
CA TYR A 126 -14.43 0.25 12.14
C TYR A 126 -15.06 1.39 12.95
N LYS A 127 -16.39 1.56 12.94
CA LYS A 127 -17.08 2.64 13.68
C LYS A 127 -17.13 2.44 15.19
N ASN A 128 -17.12 1.19 15.66
CA ASN A 128 -17.36 0.86 17.08
C ASN A 128 -16.28 -0.10 17.65
N THR A 129 -15.16 -0.26 16.96
CA THR A 129 -14.09 -1.17 17.38
C THR A 129 -13.00 -0.39 18.09
N GLU A 130 -12.56 -0.89 19.25
CA GLU A 130 -11.37 -0.42 19.93
C GLU A 130 -10.46 -1.60 20.32
N PRO A 131 -9.12 -1.49 20.15
CA PRO A 131 -8.42 -0.37 19.54
C PRO A 131 -8.59 -0.34 18.00
N VAL A 132 -8.58 0.86 17.43
CA VAL A 132 -8.54 1.10 15.97
C VAL A 132 -7.43 2.07 15.58
N MET A 133 -7.02 2.01 14.32
CA MET A 133 -6.11 2.96 13.68
C MET A 133 -6.45 3.06 12.19
N CYS A 134 -6.01 4.14 11.55
CA CYS A 134 -6.00 4.29 10.11
C CYS A 134 -4.57 4.51 9.58
N CYS A 135 -4.24 3.84 8.46
CA CYS A 135 -3.01 4.05 7.71
C CYS A 135 -3.33 4.97 6.53
N TYR A 136 -2.85 6.20 6.59
CA TYR A 136 -2.98 7.17 5.53
C TYR A 136 -1.81 7.01 4.58
N LYS A 137 -2.04 6.39 3.41
CA LYS A 137 -1.03 6.12 2.41
C LYS A 137 -1.27 6.96 1.16
N VAL A 138 -0.29 7.77 0.78
CA VAL A 138 -0.33 8.56 -0.46
C VAL A 138 0.67 7.96 -1.44
N GLU A 139 0.19 7.68 -2.64
CA GLU A 139 0.98 7.19 -3.76
C GLU A 139 1.17 8.31 -4.78
N ILE A 140 2.42 8.59 -5.12
CA ILE A 140 2.81 9.62 -6.08
C ILE A 140 3.48 8.89 -7.24
N LEU A 141 2.82 8.94 -8.38
CA LEU A 141 3.32 8.42 -9.66
C LEU A 141 4.09 9.53 -10.38
N PRO A 142 5.00 9.18 -11.30
CA PRO A 142 5.66 10.19 -12.12
C PRO A 142 4.59 10.89 -12.95
N SER A 143 4.52 12.22 -12.87
CA SER A 143 3.74 12.99 -13.82
C SER A 143 4.39 12.86 -15.20
N HIS A 144 3.61 12.54 -16.24
CA HIS A 144 4.06 12.75 -17.61
C HIS A 144 4.41 14.22 -17.75
N VAL A 145 5.71 14.53 -17.83
CA VAL A 145 6.16 15.83 -18.34
C VAL A 145 5.86 15.77 -19.84
N ASN A 146 4.79 16.46 -20.25
CA ASN A 146 4.52 16.72 -21.67
C ASN A 146 5.67 17.53 -22.27
#